data_AF-A0A920EII8-F1
#
_entry.id   AF-A0A920EII8-F1
#
_cell.length_a   1.000
_cell.length_b   1.000
_cell.length_c   1.000
_cell.angle_alpha   90.00
_cell.angle_beta   90.00
_cell.angle_gamma   90.00
#
_symmetry.space_group_name_H-M   'P 1'
#
loop_
_entity.id
_entity.type
_entity.pdbx_description
1 polymer ?
#
loop_
_entity_poly.entity_id
_entity_poly.type
_entity_poly.pdbx_seq_one_letter_code
_entity_poly.pdbx_strand_id
1 'polypeptide(L)'
;MCVGQKWYEDTRVILFVVLRTGESLSDELILDIKNRIRMETTPRHVPAKIIPVKDIPRTISGKTVELAVRNLIHGEEIKNRDALQIPNHWNILRIWKN
;
A
#
# COMPACT_ATOMS: atom_id res chain seq x y z
N MET A 1 5.28 0.32 0.84
CA MET A 1 4.83 0.39 -0.57
C MET A 1 3.75 1.45 -0.67
N CYS A 2 3.87 2.37 -1.61
CA CYS A 2 2.89 3.41 -1.88
C CYS A 2 1.99 2.98 -3.04
N VAL A 3 0.68 3.21 -2.95
CA VAL A 3 -0.28 2.93 -4.04
C VAL A 3 -1.30 4.07 -4.13
N GLY A 4 -1.55 4.54 -5.35
CA GLY A 4 -2.68 5.42 -5.64
C GLY A 4 -3.99 4.64 -5.68
N GLN A 5 -4.97 5.05 -4.88
CA GLN A 5 -6.32 4.48 -4.88
C GLN A 5 -7.30 5.52 -5.41
N LYS A 6 -8.02 5.20 -6.49
CA LYS A 6 -9.20 5.96 -6.93
C LYS A 6 -10.17 6.13 -5.76
N TRP A 7 -10.56 7.37 -5.48
CA TRP A 7 -11.38 7.77 -4.35
C TRP A 7 -12.29 8.91 -4.78
N TYR A 8 -13.59 8.64 -4.97
CA TYR A 8 -14.52 9.52 -5.66
C TYR A 8 -13.97 9.96 -7.03
N GLU A 9 -13.89 11.28 -7.27
CA GLU A 9 -13.37 11.90 -8.49
C GLU A 9 -11.86 12.20 -8.43
N ASP A 10 -11.15 11.72 -7.40
CA ASP A 10 -9.71 11.94 -7.23
C ASP A 10 -8.95 10.63 -6.92
N THR A 11 -7.65 10.74 -6.63
CA THR A 11 -6.79 9.66 -6.18
C THR A 11 -6.23 9.99 -4.80
N ARG A 12 -6.42 9.09 -3.84
CA ARG A 12 -5.75 9.16 -2.54
C ARG A 12 -4.53 8.26 -2.48
N VAL A 13 -3.55 8.65 -1.66
CA VAL A 13 -2.37 7.82 -1.39
C VAL A 13 -2.65 6.84 -0.25
N ILE A 14 -2.35 5.56 -0.46
CA ILE A 14 -2.32 4.52 0.56
C ILE A 14 -0.89 4.05 0.75
N LEU A 15 -0.39 4.09 1.98
CA LEU A 15 0.93 3.60 2.34
C LEU A 15 0.82 2.30 3.12
N PHE A 16 1.36 1.22 2.57
CA PHE A 16 1.50 -0.05 3.26
C PHE A 16 2.89 -0.15 3.88
N VAL A 17 2.95 -0.51 5.16
CA VAL A 17 4.19 -0.61 5.94
C VAL A 17 4.34 -2.02 6.52
N VAL A 18 5.56 -2.56 6.47
CA VAL A 18 5.93 -3.75 7.23
C VAL A 18 6.68 -3.25 8.45
N LEU A 19 6.18 -3.59 9.63
CA LEU A 19 6.79 -3.20 10.89
C LEU A 19 7.88 -4.21 11.28
N ARG A 20 8.83 -3.76 12.09
CA ARG A 20 9.79 -4.67 12.71
C ARG A 20 9.06 -5.59 13.69
N THR A 21 9.60 -6.78 13.92
CA THR A 21 9.04 -7.73 14.89
C THR A 21 8.92 -7.08 16.26
N GLY A 22 7.73 -7.15 16.87
CA GLY A 22 7.43 -6.56 18.18
C GLY A 22 6.92 -5.12 18.13
N GLU A 23 6.99 -4.45 16.97
CA GLU A 23 6.49 -3.08 16.82
C GLU A 23 5.01 -3.04 16.42
N SER A 24 4.36 -1.92 16.74
CA SER A 24 2.99 -1.62 16.34
C SER A 24 2.93 -0.29 15.59
N LEU A 25 1.92 -0.12 14.74
CA LEU A 25 1.71 1.15 14.06
C LEU A 25 1.00 2.11 15.02
N SER A 26 1.77 2.84 15.84
CA SER A 26 1.24 3.81 16.79
C SER A 26 0.83 5.13 16.10
N ASP A 27 0.03 5.93 16.79
CA ASP A 27 -0.36 7.26 16.32
C ASP A 27 0.85 8.20 16.20
N GLU A 28 1.84 8.09 17.10
CA GLU A 28 3.08 8.86 16.97
C GLU A 28 3.85 8.48 15.71
N LEU A 29 3.96 7.18 15.41
CA LEU A 29 4.64 6.71 14.20
C LEU A 29 3.90 7.13 12.93
N ILE A 30 2.56 7.09 12.93
CA ILE A 30 1.74 7.60 11.82
C ILE A 30 2.00 9.09 11.59
N LEU A 31 2.03 9.88 12.67
CA LEU A 31 2.27 11.32 12.60
C LEU A 31 3.66 11.63 12.07
N ASP A 32 4.69 10.94 12.58
CA ASP A 32 6.07 11.09 12.12
C ASP A 32 6.21 10.78 10.63
N ILE A 33 5.66 9.65 10.16
CA ILE A 33 5.67 9.28 8.73
C ILE A 33 5.00 10.36 7.87
N LYS A 34 3.82 10.85 8.28
CA LYS A 34 3.09 11.89 7.53
C LYS A 34 3.88 13.20 7.48
N ASN A 35 4.47 13.62 8.59
CA ASN A 35 5.26 14.84 8.69
C ASN A 35 6.51 14.73 7.82
N ARG A 36 7.22 13.60 7.88
CA ARG A 36 8.40 13.37 7.06
C ARG A 36 8.11 13.46 5.57
N ILE A 37 7.08 12.77 5.11
CA ILE A 37 6.64 12.82 3.71
C ILE A 37 6.25 14.25 3.33
N ARG A 38 5.49 14.95 4.17
CA ARG A 38 5.06 16.33 3.91
C ARG A 38 6.23 17.32 3.79
N MET A 39 7.31 17.13 4.56
CA MET A 39 8.49 17.99 4.49
C MET A 39 9.31 17.78 3.21
N GLU A 40 9.37 16.54 2.73
CA GLU A 40 10.20 16.18 1.57
C GLU A 40 9.44 16.23 0.23
N THR A 41 8.11 16.36 0.28
CA THR A 41 7.24 16.26 -0.90
C THR A 41 6.07 17.26 -0.82
N THR A 42 5.12 17.18 -1.75
CA THR A 42 3.91 18.03 -1.72
C THR A 42 2.77 17.39 -0.91
N PRO A 43 1.79 18.17 -0.42
CA PRO A 43 0.67 17.62 0.37
C PRO A 43 -0.09 16.46 -0.29
N ARG A 44 -0.12 16.39 -1.62
CA ARG A 44 -0.78 15.30 -2.37
C ARG A 44 -0.10 13.93 -2.18
N HIS A 45 1.17 13.90 -1.78
CA HIS A 45 1.89 12.66 -1.51
C HIS A 45 1.69 12.13 -0.09
N VAL A 46 1.12 12.94 0.81
CA VAL A 46 0.88 12.51 2.19
C VAL A 46 -0.20 11.42 2.19
N PRO A 47 0.06 10.23 2.76
CA PRO A 47 -0.90 9.14 2.74
C PRO A 47 -2.19 9.49 3.48
N ALA A 48 -3.33 9.27 2.81
CA ALA A 48 -4.64 9.34 3.45
C ALA A 48 -4.82 8.18 4.43
N LYS A 49 -4.23 7.01 4.14
CA LYS A 49 -4.18 5.86 5.04
C LYS A 49 -2.79 5.25 5.10
N ILE A 50 -2.40 4.81 6.29
CA ILE A 50 -1.20 4.01 6.54
C ILE A 50 -1.68 2.68 7.12
N ILE A 51 -1.30 1.57 6.49
CA ILE A 51 -1.83 0.23 6.83
C ILE A 51 -0.65 -0.71 7.10
N PRO A 52 -0.58 -1.33 8.28
CA PRO A 52 0.43 -2.34 8.56
C PRO A 52 0.08 -3.64 7.84
N VAL A 53 1.08 -4.28 7.26
CA VAL A 53 0.97 -5.55 6.54
C VAL A 53 2.09 -6.48 6.98
N LYS A 54 1.88 -7.79 6.87
CA LYS A 54 2.89 -8.78 7.29
C LYS A 54 4.06 -8.84 6.30
N ASP A 55 3.79 -8.61 5.02
CA ASP A 55 4.81 -8.56 3.97
C ASP A 55 4.28 -7.76 2.75
N ILE A 56 5.16 -7.40 1.83
CA ILE A 56 4.86 -6.68 0.59
C ILE A 56 4.94 -7.65 -0.61
N PRO A 57 3.92 -7.68 -1.50
CA PRO A 57 3.97 -8.47 -2.71
C PRO A 57 5.14 -8.06 -3.60
N ARG A 58 5.78 -9.05 -4.23
CA ARG A 58 6.91 -8.84 -5.14
C ARG A 58 6.85 -9.82 -6.30
N THR A 59 7.61 -9.56 -7.36
CA THR A 59 7.91 -10.58 -8.37
C THR A 59 8.78 -11.68 -7.76
N ILE A 60 8.89 -12.83 -8.43
CA ILE A 60 9.84 -13.90 -8.04
C ILE A 60 11.29 -13.36 -7.99
N SER A 61 11.62 -12.39 -8.83
CA SER A 61 12.93 -11.69 -8.82
C SER A 61 13.06 -10.59 -7.74
N GLY A 62 12.06 -10.42 -6.88
CA GLY A 62 12.08 -9.48 -5.76
C GLY A 62 11.73 -8.03 -6.09
N LYS A 63 11.30 -7.72 -7.33
CA LYS A 63 10.87 -6.36 -7.72
C LYS A 63 9.49 -6.05 -7.14
N THR A 64 9.24 -4.78 -6.82
CA THR A 64 7.92 -4.31 -6.36
C THR A 64 6.88 -4.44 -7.47
N VAL A 65 5.65 -4.77 -7.10
CA VAL A 65 4.55 -5.03 -8.05
C VAL A 65 3.38 -4.08 -7.83
N GLU A 66 3.69 -2.78 -7.75
CA GLU A 66 2.73 -1.72 -7.44
C GLU A 66 1.46 -1.79 -8.29
N LEU A 67 1.60 -1.97 -9.61
CA LEU A 67 0.45 -2.08 -10.51
C LEU A 67 -0.44 -3.28 -10.19
N ALA A 68 0.14 -4.44 -9.87
CA ALA A 68 -0.63 -5.62 -9.49
C ALA A 68 -1.38 -5.40 -8.17
N VAL A 69 -0.76 -4.68 -7.23
CA VAL A 69 -1.40 -4.32 -5.96
C VAL A 69 -2.50 -3.29 -6.16
N ARG A 70 -2.30 -2.28 -7.02
CA ARG A 70 -3.33 -1.33 -7.41
C ARG A 70 -4.54 -2.06 -7.99
N ASN A 71 -4.30 -2.94 -8.96
CA ASN A 71 -5.35 -3.74 -9.58
C ASN A 71 -6.06 -4.62 -8.53
N LEU A 72 -5.32 -5.23 -7.61
CA LEU A 72 -5.90 -6.01 -6.52
C LEU A 72 -6.85 -5.19 -5.64
N ILE A 73 -6.42 -3.97 -5.23
CA ILE A 73 -7.24 -3.05 -4.42
C ILE A 73 -8.51 -2.64 -5.16
N HIS A 74 -8.42 -2.41 -6.48
CA HIS A 74 -9.57 -2.06 -7.32
C HIS A 74 -10.43 -3.27 -7.73
N GLY A 75 -9.97 -4.50 -7.45
CA GLY A 75 -10.59 -5.72 -7.92
C GLY A 75 -10.49 -5.93 -9.44
N GLU A 76 -9.54 -5.24 -10.08
CA GLU A 76 -9.21 -5.39 -11.50
C GLU A 76 -8.40 -6.67 -11.75
N GLU A 77 -8.34 -7.08 -13.01
CA GLU A 77 -7.52 -8.22 -13.43
C GLU A 77 -6.03 -7.94 -13.19
N ILE A 78 -5.32 -8.93 -12.64
CA ILE A 78 -3.86 -8.90 -12.52
C ILE A 78 -3.29 -9.75 -13.64
N LYS A 79 -2.58 -9.12 -14.58
CA LYS A 79 -1.88 -9.82 -15.66
C LYS A 79 -0.62 -10.52 -15.12
N ASN A 80 -0.25 -11.66 -15.71
CA ASN A 80 0.97 -12.40 -15.40
C ASN A 80 1.10 -12.81 -13.92
N ARG A 81 0.01 -13.34 -13.32
CA ARG A 81 -0.03 -13.72 -11.90
C ARG A 81 1.05 -14.72 -11.50
N ASP A 82 1.42 -15.62 -12.41
CA ASP A 82 2.41 -16.67 -12.16
C ASP A 82 3.81 -16.12 -11.87
N ALA A 83 4.11 -14.91 -12.32
CA ALA A 83 5.38 -14.23 -12.02
C ALA A 83 5.37 -13.45 -10.70
N LEU A 84 4.24 -13.45 -9.97
CA LEU A 84 4.01 -12.65 -8.77
C LEU A 84 3.90 -13.54 -7.53
N GLN A 85 4.51 -13.10 -6.44
CA GLN A 85 4.30 -13.64 -5.11
C GLN A 85 3.43 -12.64 -4.33
N ILE A 86 2.13 -12.92 -4.31
CA ILE A 86 1.14 -12.13 -3.56
C ILE A 86 0.69 -12.93 -2.34
N PRO A 87 1.06 -12.53 -1.11
CA PRO A 87 0.63 -13.24 0.09
C PRO A 87 -0.89 -13.20 0.27
N ASN A 88 -1.49 -14.31 0.72
CA ASN A 88 -2.94 -14.47 0.81
C ASN A 88 -3.67 -13.37 1.62
N HIS A 89 -2.99 -12.78 2.62
CA HIS A 89 -3.57 -11.72 3.43
C HIS A 89 -3.88 -10.44 2.63
N TRP A 90 -3.27 -10.23 1.47
CA TRP A 90 -3.58 -9.10 0.59
C TRP A 90 -4.94 -9.20 -0.09
N ASN A 91 -5.50 -10.41 -0.20
CA ASN A 91 -6.81 -10.61 -0.80
C ASN A 91 -7.95 -9.92 -0.02
N ILE A 92 -7.75 -9.65 1.28
CA ILE A 92 -8.73 -8.92 2.11
C ILE A 92 -8.86 -7.45 1.70
N LEU A 93 -7.85 -6.89 1.02
CA LEU A 93 -7.86 -5.49 0.60
C LEU A 93 -8.81 -5.23 -0.57
N ARG A 94 -9.36 -6.28 -1.20
CA ARG A 94 -10.42 -6.18 -2.22
C ARG A 94 -11.72 -5.58 -1.67
N ILE A 95 -11.88 -5.54 -0.35
CA ILE A 95 -13.07 -5.01 0.36
C ILE A 95 -13.05 -3.47 0.43
N TRP A 96 -11.92 -2.83 0.10
CA TRP A 96 -11.73 -1.37 0.23
C TRP A 96 -12.29 -0.59 -0.97
N LYS A 97 -13.34 -1.13 -1.60
CA LYS A 97 -14.07 -0.50 -2.72
C LYS A 97 -14.93 0.69 -2.30
N ASN A 98 -15.15 0.88 -0.99
CA ASN A 98 -16.08 1.86 -0.43
C ASN A 98 -15.36 2.95 0.36
#